data_AF-A0A9Q5QZ79-F1
#
_entry.id   AF-A0A9Q5QZ79-F1
#
_cell.length_a   1.000
_cell.length_b   1.000
_cell.length_c   1.000
_cell.angle_alpha   90.00
_cell.angle_beta   90.00
_cell.angle_gamma   90.00
#
_symmetry.space_group_name_H-M   'P 1'
#
loop_
_entity.id
_entity.type
_entity.pdbx_description
1 polymer ?
#
loop_
_entity_poly.entity_id
_entity_poly.type
_entity_poly.pdbx_seq_one_letter_code
_entity_poly.pdbx_strand_id
1 'polypeptide(L)'
;MFLGWLFADKKVNKLNFAQKTNAINKPRVNPVVIIILTVVSIFSSFYFSFFAKSYSVKYITSYINLILNPLILIQMILVYLFYVYYSGRGNESSFFSWTKRRYSVLLVGLLILVFLLRIIVGSRSSIISVVQGIFLVSLTLGIYRVPRKILLLCLLLLALSFPLFIISTTSRQLKSVTSDTTNLEEQFIQTIELSGSAFRSQSLVSILAPSFSRASFLDTSLDLIKNCNNYRQIINPIFYSKSIIDNALTPGAVDFFDTPKAANALISIYGNISNISLRSTRISYQSDQMNIYGEFFVLFYGWFSMPAFFLFTYFFQVIFFHNLNREKFDYGRSVLDIFWMNVFFSVLISFGIDWIIGETIQSYITTRMMLFFIKTRIRL
;
A
#
# COMPACT_ATOMS: atom_id res chain seq x y z
N MET A 1 3.54 4.54 16.24
CA MET A 1 3.14 3.15 15.92
C MET A 1 4.03 2.10 16.63
N PHE A 2 5.32 1.98 16.31
CA PHE A 2 6.24 1.01 16.94
C PHE A 2 6.47 1.20 18.45
N LEU A 3 6.45 2.45 18.94
CA LEU A 3 6.50 2.74 20.37
C LEU A 3 5.29 2.16 21.13
N GLY A 4 4.08 2.26 20.56
CA GLY A 4 2.87 1.68 21.17
C GLY A 4 2.94 0.15 21.33
N TRP A 5 3.65 -0.54 20.43
CA TRP A 5 3.93 -1.98 20.56
C TRP A 5 4.91 -2.33 21.67
N LEU A 6 5.89 -1.47 21.95
CA LEU A 6 6.84 -1.66 23.06
C LEU A 6 6.14 -1.56 24.42
N PHE A 7 5.11 -0.73 24.52
CA PHE A 7 4.38 -0.45 25.77
C PHE A 7 3.11 -1.30 25.98
N ALA A 8 2.74 -2.19 25.06
CA ALA A 8 1.55 -3.03 25.21
C ALA A 8 1.70 -4.07 26.36
N ASP A 9 0.72 -4.06 27.29
CA ASP A 9 0.78 -4.71 28.59
C ASP A 9 0.92 -6.26 28.56
N LYS A 10 1.62 -6.85 29.55
CA LYS A 10 1.96 -8.29 29.64
C LYS A 10 0.75 -9.21 29.87
N LYS A 11 -0.30 -8.76 30.56
CA LYS A 11 -1.36 -9.66 31.10
C LYS A 11 -2.49 -9.97 30.11
N VAL A 12 -2.89 -9.02 29.25
CA VAL A 12 -3.95 -9.22 28.24
C VAL A 12 -3.55 -10.24 27.15
N ASN A 13 -2.24 -10.49 27.01
CA ASN A 13 -1.64 -11.09 25.82
C ASN A 13 -1.43 -12.62 25.83
N LYS A 14 -1.50 -13.29 26.98
CA LYS A 14 -1.18 -14.73 27.09
C LYS A 14 -2.37 -15.66 26.85
N LEU A 15 -3.59 -15.15 27.05
CA LEU A 15 -4.84 -15.95 27.00
C LEU A 15 -5.43 -16.05 25.58
N ASN A 16 -5.52 -14.95 24.83
CA ASN A 16 -6.29 -14.96 23.57
C ASN A 16 -5.62 -15.68 22.39
N PHE A 17 -4.30 -15.59 22.21
CA PHE A 17 -3.67 -16.14 21.01
C PHE A 17 -3.34 -17.64 21.14
N ALA A 18 -2.92 -18.11 22.31
CA ALA A 18 -2.63 -19.53 22.56
C ALA A 18 -3.91 -20.41 22.52
N GLN A 19 -5.04 -19.88 23.03
CA GLN A 19 -6.36 -20.54 22.90
C GLN A 19 -6.85 -20.56 21.45
N LYS A 20 -6.71 -19.44 20.72
CA LYS A 20 -6.99 -19.38 19.26
C LYS A 20 -6.14 -20.36 18.46
N THR A 21 -4.87 -20.56 18.82
CA THR A 21 -3.95 -21.43 18.06
C THR A 21 -4.19 -22.92 18.29
N ASN A 22 -4.62 -23.31 19.49
CA ASN A 22 -4.92 -24.72 19.79
C ASN A 22 -6.25 -25.17 19.18
N ALA A 23 -7.14 -24.23 18.83
CA ALA A 23 -8.36 -24.46 18.05
C ALA A 23 -8.17 -24.22 16.52
N ILE A 24 -6.92 -24.24 16.02
CA ILE A 24 -6.62 -24.06 14.60
C ILE A 24 -7.01 -25.32 13.83
N ASN A 25 -8.08 -25.21 13.04
CA ASN A 25 -8.26 -26.07 11.88
C ASN A 25 -7.15 -25.73 10.86
N LYS A 26 -6.48 -26.75 10.31
CA LYS A 26 -5.54 -26.57 9.18
C LYS A 26 -6.22 -25.69 8.12
N PRO A 27 -5.62 -24.56 7.72
CA PRO A 27 -6.22 -23.69 6.71
C PRO A 27 -6.36 -24.50 5.43
N ARG A 28 -7.55 -24.44 4.83
CA ARG A 28 -7.83 -25.00 3.52
C ARG A 28 -7.23 -24.10 2.43
N VAL A 29 -5.92 -23.89 2.49
CA VAL A 29 -5.17 -23.00 1.59
C VAL A 29 -4.10 -23.84 0.93
N ASN A 30 -4.12 -23.89 -0.41
CA ASN A 30 -3.05 -24.50 -1.16
C ASN A 30 -1.94 -23.45 -1.41
N PRO A 31 -0.76 -23.54 -0.76
CA PRO A 31 0.30 -22.56 -0.93
C PRO A 31 0.83 -22.51 -2.38
N VAL A 32 0.67 -23.60 -3.15
CA VAL A 32 1.04 -23.65 -4.57
C VAL A 32 0.24 -22.63 -5.39
N VAL A 33 -1.05 -22.44 -5.07
CA VAL A 33 -1.88 -21.45 -5.77
C VAL A 33 -1.40 -20.04 -5.48
N ILE A 34 -1.03 -19.73 -4.22
CA ILE A 34 -0.45 -18.43 -3.85
C ILE A 34 0.86 -18.20 -4.62
N ILE A 35 1.72 -19.22 -4.72
CA ILE A 35 2.98 -19.17 -5.45
C ILE A 35 2.73 -18.86 -6.93
N ILE A 36 1.83 -19.61 -7.59
CA ILE A 36 1.50 -19.41 -9.00
C ILE A 36 0.96 -18.00 -9.24
N LEU A 37 -0.04 -17.55 -8.45
CA LEU A 37 -0.62 -16.22 -8.57
C LEU A 37 0.43 -15.12 -8.36
N THR A 38 1.38 -15.33 -7.45
CA THR A 38 2.48 -14.40 -7.20
C THR A 38 3.43 -14.34 -8.39
N VAL A 39 3.84 -15.49 -8.94
CA VAL A 39 4.72 -15.54 -10.12
C VAL A 39 4.04 -14.87 -11.33
N VAL A 40 2.76 -15.17 -11.56
CA VAL A 40 1.98 -14.57 -12.66
C VAL A 40 1.86 -13.05 -12.47
N SER A 41 1.58 -12.57 -11.25
CA SER A 41 1.53 -11.13 -10.95
C SER A 41 2.87 -10.41 -11.10
N ILE A 42 3.97 -11.05 -10.68
CA ILE A 42 5.32 -10.50 -10.90
C ILE A 42 5.59 -10.39 -12.39
N PHE A 43 5.36 -11.47 -13.13
CA PHE A 43 5.64 -11.52 -14.55
C PHE A 43 4.79 -10.50 -15.31
N SER A 44 3.49 -10.40 -15.01
CA SER A 44 2.62 -9.40 -15.62
C SER A 44 3.07 -7.97 -15.29
N SER A 45 3.34 -7.68 -14.02
CA SER A 45 3.76 -6.35 -13.57
C SER A 45 5.08 -5.94 -14.23
N PHE A 46 6.03 -6.86 -14.33
CA PHE A 46 7.34 -6.62 -14.94
C PHE A 46 7.21 -6.48 -16.46
N TYR A 47 6.55 -7.43 -17.12
CA TYR A 47 6.33 -7.41 -18.57
C TYR A 47 5.68 -6.10 -19.01
N PHE A 48 4.62 -5.68 -18.32
CA PHE A 48 3.93 -4.44 -18.66
C PHE A 48 4.69 -3.17 -18.29
N SER A 49 5.55 -3.20 -17.27
CA SER A 49 6.36 -2.05 -16.92
C SER A 49 7.44 -1.73 -17.95
N PHE A 50 7.92 -2.74 -18.69
CA PHE A 50 9.05 -2.62 -19.61
C PHE A 50 8.70 -2.80 -21.10
N PHE A 51 7.71 -3.63 -21.43
CA PHE A 51 7.44 -4.05 -22.80
C PHE A 51 6.11 -3.53 -23.38
N ALA A 52 5.14 -3.11 -22.54
CA ALA A 52 3.88 -2.56 -23.02
C ALA A 52 4.01 -1.09 -23.47
N LYS A 53 4.41 -0.91 -24.72
CA LYS A 53 4.69 0.42 -25.30
C LYS A 53 3.47 1.08 -25.99
N SER A 54 2.53 0.30 -26.52
CA SER A 54 1.38 0.86 -27.26
C SER A 54 0.24 1.33 -26.34
N TYR A 55 -0.48 2.38 -26.76
CA TYR A 55 -1.62 2.93 -26.02
C TYR A 55 -2.73 1.89 -25.77
N SER A 56 -3.02 1.03 -26.75
CA SER A 56 -4.00 -0.05 -26.60
C SER A 56 -3.57 -1.09 -25.56
N VAL A 57 -2.27 -1.42 -25.52
CA VAL A 57 -1.74 -2.34 -24.53
C VAL A 57 -1.79 -1.71 -23.14
N LYS A 58 -1.56 -0.40 -22.98
CA LYS A 58 -1.68 0.31 -21.68
C LYS A 58 -3.05 0.16 -20.99
N TYR A 59 -4.14 0.07 -21.75
CA TYR A 59 -5.46 -0.17 -21.14
C TYR A 59 -5.57 -1.59 -20.59
N ILE A 60 -5.19 -2.58 -21.41
CA ILE A 60 -5.18 -3.99 -21.02
C ILE A 60 -4.23 -4.21 -19.83
N THR A 61 -3.06 -3.57 -19.83
CA THR A 61 -2.12 -3.65 -18.70
C THR A 61 -2.70 -3.07 -17.43
N SER A 62 -3.46 -1.97 -17.50
CA SER A 62 -4.12 -1.37 -16.34
C SER A 62 -5.11 -2.36 -15.72
N TYR A 63 -5.95 -3.01 -16.52
CA TYR A 63 -6.89 -4.04 -16.04
C TYR A 63 -6.20 -5.30 -15.52
N ILE A 64 -5.11 -5.76 -16.17
CA ILE A 64 -4.38 -6.94 -15.68
C ILE A 64 -3.65 -6.62 -14.36
N ASN A 65 -3.01 -5.46 -14.25
CA ASN A 65 -2.39 -5.00 -13.00
C ASN A 65 -3.44 -4.73 -11.93
N LEU A 66 -4.67 -4.40 -12.32
CA LEU A 66 -5.82 -4.31 -11.42
C LEU A 66 -6.07 -5.67 -10.78
N ILE A 67 -6.27 -6.71 -11.60
CA ILE A 67 -6.57 -8.08 -11.14
C ILE A 67 -5.37 -8.72 -10.42
N LEU A 68 -4.15 -8.47 -10.86
CA LEU A 68 -2.93 -9.10 -10.35
C LEU A 68 -2.10 -8.15 -9.49
N ASN A 69 -2.74 -7.42 -8.58
CA ASN A 69 -2.06 -6.43 -7.76
C ASN A 69 -1.03 -7.08 -6.81
N PRO A 70 0.28 -6.80 -6.95
CA PRO A 70 1.33 -7.43 -6.15
C PRO A 70 1.27 -7.08 -4.66
N LEU A 71 0.66 -5.94 -4.29
CA LEU A 71 0.51 -5.55 -2.88
C LEU A 71 -0.43 -6.48 -2.12
N ILE A 72 -1.52 -6.90 -2.75
CA ILE A 72 -2.48 -7.84 -2.15
C ILE A 72 -1.84 -9.22 -1.98
N LEU A 73 -1.03 -9.63 -2.95
CA LEU A 73 -0.28 -10.88 -2.86
C LEU A 73 0.77 -10.84 -1.74
N ILE A 74 1.47 -9.73 -1.55
CA ILE A 74 2.35 -9.54 -0.39
C ILE A 74 1.56 -9.73 0.92
N GLN A 75 0.38 -9.10 1.05
CA GLN A 75 -0.47 -9.26 2.24
C GLN A 75 -0.88 -10.72 2.45
N MET A 76 -1.30 -11.41 1.38
CA MET A 76 -1.67 -12.83 1.41
C MET A 76 -0.51 -13.74 1.84
N ILE A 77 0.71 -13.48 1.34
CA ILE A 77 1.91 -14.22 1.73
C ILE A 77 2.22 -13.94 3.21
N LEU A 78 2.15 -12.68 3.65
CA LEU A 78 2.42 -12.32 5.05
C LEU A 78 1.44 -13.02 6.01
N VAL A 79 0.15 -13.08 5.69
CA VAL A 79 -0.84 -13.84 6.48
C VAL A 79 -0.45 -15.30 6.57
N TYR A 80 -0.05 -15.90 5.45
CA TYR A 80 0.35 -17.31 5.42
C TYR A 80 1.62 -17.55 6.26
N LEU A 81 2.64 -16.70 6.12
CA LEU A 81 3.88 -16.83 6.88
C LEU A 81 3.67 -16.62 8.38
N PHE A 82 2.84 -15.64 8.77
CA PHE A 82 2.46 -15.45 10.17
C PHE A 82 1.69 -16.66 10.72
N TYR A 83 0.74 -17.19 9.95
CA TYR A 83 0.03 -18.41 10.30
C TYR A 83 1.00 -19.58 10.54
N VAL A 84 1.94 -19.83 9.61
CA VAL A 84 2.93 -20.90 9.73
C VAL A 84 3.81 -20.72 10.97
N TYR A 85 4.34 -19.51 11.17
CA TYR A 85 5.24 -19.19 12.27
C TYR A 85 4.58 -19.42 13.63
N TYR A 86 3.35 -18.94 13.80
CA TYR A 86 2.63 -19.04 15.07
C TYR A 86 2.00 -20.41 15.32
N SER A 87 1.56 -21.12 14.27
CA SER A 87 1.10 -22.52 14.35
C SER A 87 2.23 -23.48 14.75
N GLY A 88 3.48 -23.19 14.38
CA GLY A 88 4.64 -24.03 14.69
C GLY A 88 5.19 -23.90 16.12
N ARG A 89 4.69 -22.93 16.90
CA ARG A 89 5.27 -22.57 18.21
C ARG A 89 4.97 -23.57 19.34
N GLY A 90 4.18 -24.61 19.07
CA GLY A 90 3.84 -25.66 20.03
C GLY A 90 4.98 -26.63 20.38
N ASN A 91 6.02 -26.76 19.54
CA ASN A 91 7.11 -27.73 19.78
C ASN A 91 8.53 -27.15 19.75
N GLU A 92 8.79 -26.01 19.12
CA GLU A 92 10.14 -25.41 19.11
C GLU A 92 10.05 -23.88 19.07
N SER A 93 10.79 -23.22 19.96
CA SER A 93 10.85 -21.76 20.10
C SER A 93 11.72 -21.06 19.04
N SER A 94 12.17 -21.78 18.01
CA SER A 94 13.14 -21.26 17.05
C SER A 94 12.47 -20.36 16.00
N PHE A 95 13.07 -19.18 15.79
CA PHE A 95 12.62 -18.20 14.78
C PHE A 95 12.59 -18.79 13.36
N PHE A 96 13.38 -19.84 13.12
CA PHE A 96 13.50 -20.53 11.84
C PHE A 96 12.52 -21.71 11.66
N SER A 97 11.51 -21.87 12.51
CA SER A 97 10.49 -22.93 12.33
C SER A 97 9.76 -22.85 10.96
N TRP A 98 9.59 -21.66 10.39
CA TRP A 98 9.10 -21.44 9.03
C TRP A 98 9.93 -22.11 7.93
N THR A 99 11.27 -22.20 8.04
CA THR A 99 12.13 -22.77 6.99
C THR A 99 11.99 -24.30 6.89
N LYS A 100 11.47 -24.95 7.92
CA LYS A 100 11.19 -26.39 7.92
C LYS A 100 10.00 -26.77 7.02
N ARG A 101 9.16 -25.82 6.60
CA ARG A 101 8.05 -26.08 5.66
C ARG A 101 8.48 -25.76 4.23
N ARG A 102 8.36 -26.75 3.33
CA ARG A 102 8.78 -26.71 1.91
C ARG A 102 8.41 -25.41 1.19
N TYR A 103 7.21 -24.88 1.41
CA TYR A 103 6.72 -23.70 0.69
C TYR A 103 7.09 -22.35 1.31
N SER A 104 7.46 -22.29 2.60
CA SER A 104 7.72 -21.00 3.26
C SER A 104 8.98 -20.33 2.73
N VAL A 105 10.05 -21.10 2.47
CA VAL A 105 11.31 -20.58 1.92
C VAL A 105 11.06 -19.98 0.54
N LEU A 106 10.29 -20.68 -0.30
CA LEU A 106 9.94 -20.21 -1.63
C LEU A 106 9.11 -18.92 -1.57
N LEU A 107 8.13 -18.85 -0.68
CA LEU A 107 7.31 -17.64 -0.50
C LEU A 107 8.13 -16.43 0.01
N VAL A 108 9.10 -16.65 0.91
CA VAL A 108 10.03 -15.59 1.34
C VAL A 108 10.92 -15.15 0.18
N GLY A 109 11.44 -16.09 -0.61
CA GLY A 109 12.20 -15.79 -1.83
C GLY A 109 11.39 -14.97 -2.83
N LEU A 110 10.12 -15.31 -3.04
CA LEU A 110 9.21 -14.54 -3.88
C LEU A 110 8.95 -13.13 -3.32
N LEU A 111 8.76 -12.96 -2.02
CA LEU A 111 8.62 -11.63 -1.41
C LEU A 111 9.85 -10.75 -1.68
N ILE A 112 11.06 -11.31 -1.54
CA ILE A 112 12.32 -10.60 -1.82
C ILE A 112 12.41 -10.27 -3.33
N LEU A 113 11.99 -11.18 -4.20
CA LEU A 113 11.97 -10.94 -5.65
C LEU A 113 10.99 -9.82 -6.04
N VAL A 114 9.75 -9.86 -5.54
CA VAL A 114 8.76 -8.78 -5.75
C VAL A 114 9.35 -7.45 -5.31
N PHE A 115 10.01 -7.45 -4.17
CA PHE A 115 10.63 -6.28 -3.59
C PHE A 115 11.71 -5.67 -4.49
N LEU A 116 12.68 -6.48 -4.92
CA LEU A 116 13.77 -6.04 -5.80
C LEU A 116 13.23 -5.52 -7.13
N LEU A 117 12.28 -6.24 -7.75
CA LEU A 117 11.68 -5.83 -9.02
C LEU A 117 10.93 -4.51 -8.90
N ARG A 118 10.18 -4.28 -7.82
CA ARG A 118 9.48 -3.00 -7.60
C ARG A 118 10.45 -1.84 -7.43
N ILE A 119 11.60 -2.05 -6.80
CA ILE A 119 12.64 -1.00 -6.70
C ILE A 119 13.21 -0.69 -8.08
N ILE A 120 13.53 -1.72 -8.87
CA ILE A 120 14.04 -1.56 -10.24
C ILE A 120 13.03 -0.81 -11.13
N VAL A 121 11.73 -1.06 -10.94
CA VAL A 121 10.65 -0.34 -11.64
C VAL A 121 10.48 1.11 -11.15
N GLY A 122 11.11 1.49 -10.04
CA GLY A 122 11.04 2.84 -9.48
C GLY A 122 9.92 3.05 -8.45
N SER A 123 9.45 1.99 -7.79
CA SER A 123 8.49 2.06 -6.68
C SER A 123 9.17 2.33 -5.33
N ARG A 124 8.99 3.56 -4.85
CA ARG A 124 9.57 4.09 -3.60
C ARG A 124 8.90 3.58 -2.32
N SER A 125 7.66 3.07 -2.41
CA SER A 125 6.85 2.68 -1.23
C SER A 125 6.95 1.19 -0.88
N SER A 126 7.76 0.41 -1.59
CA SER A 126 7.76 -1.05 -1.51
C SER A 126 8.16 -1.57 -0.12
N ILE A 127 9.19 -1.00 0.52
CA ILE A 127 9.57 -1.37 1.90
C ILE A 127 8.48 -1.00 2.88
N ILE A 128 8.02 0.24 2.79
CA ILE A 128 7.01 0.79 3.71
C ILE A 128 5.75 -0.08 3.67
N SER A 129 5.35 -0.54 2.48
CA SER A 129 4.21 -1.45 2.30
C SER A 129 4.40 -2.80 3.01
N VAL A 130 5.61 -3.35 3.03
CA VAL A 130 5.90 -4.61 3.75
C VAL A 130 5.88 -4.37 5.26
N VAL A 131 6.53 -3.31 5.72
CA VAL A 131 6.55 -2.94 7.15
C VAL A 131 5.14 -2.67 7.67
N GLN A 132 4.34 -1.95 6.89
CA GLN A 132 2.91 -1.72 7.14
C GLN A 132 2.13 -3.03 7.11
N GLY A 133 2.35 -3.90 6.12
CA GLY A 133 1.72 -5.21 6.03
C GLY A 133 2.00 -6.08 7.27
N ILE A 134 3.26 -6.14 7.73
CA ILE A 134 3.65 -6.83 8.97
C ILE A 134 2.88 -6.26 10.17
N PHE A 135 2.75 -4.93 10.25
CA PHE A 135 1.99 -4.25 11.29
C PHE A 135 0.50 -4.62 11.28
N LEU A 136 -0.16 -4.50 10.13
CA LEU A 136 -1.58 -4.80 9.98
C LEU A 136 -1.88 -6.29 10.20
N VAL A 137 -1.03 -7.19 9.72
CA VAL A 137 -1.15 -8.64 9.97
C VAL A 137 -1.02 -8.94 11.46
N SER A 138 -0.06 -8.31 12.15
CA SER A 138 0.11 -8.50 13.59
C SER A 138 -1.12 -8.03 14.36
N LEU A 139 -1.65 -6.84 14.04
CA LEU A 139 -2.86 -6.31 14.67
C LEU A 139 -4.09 -7.19 14.44
N THR A 140 -4.34 -7.59 13.18
CA THR A 140 -5.52 -8.38 12.80
C THR A 140 -5.52 -9.77 13.43
N LEU A 141 -4.34 -10.35 13.63
CA LEU A 141 -4.19 -11.61 14.35
C LEU A 141 -4.22 -11.45 15.89
N GLY A 142 -4.38 -10.23 16.41
CA GLY A 142 -4.35 -9.96 17.85
C GLY A 142 -2.98 -10.18 18.49
N ILE A 143 -1.92 -10.00 17.71
CA ILE A 143 -0.53 -10.21 18.12
C ILE A 143 0.07 -8.86 18.47
N TYR A 144 -0.10 -8.47 19.72
CA TYR A 144 0.40 -7.19 20.22
C TYR A 144 1.88 -7.22 20.61
N ARG A 145 2.45 -8.42 20.77
CA ARG A 145 3.87 -8.62 21.01
C ARG A 145 4.57 -9.16 19.78
N VAL A 146 5.08 -8.23 18.99
CA VAL A 146 6.01 -8.56 17.93
C VAL A 146 7.35 -8.96 18.56
N PRO A 147 7.90 -10.15 18.24
CA PRO A 147 9.19 -10.56 18.77
C PRO A 147 10.27 -9.55 18.39
N ARG A 148 11.21 -9.29 19.31
CA ARG A 148 12.31 -8.32 19.11
C ARG A 148 13.04 -8.50 17.77
N LYS A 149 13.15 -9.74 17.29
CA LYS A 149 13.75 -10.07 15.98
C LYS A 149 12.97 -9.48 14.80
N ILE A 150 11.63 -9.53 14.81
CA ILE A 150 10.80 -8.91 13.77
C ILE A 150 10.86 -7.39 13.90
N LEU A 151 10.89 -6.84 15.13
CA LEU A 151 11.08 -5.41 15.32
C LEU A 151 12.42 -4.92 14.75
N LEU A 152 13.52 -5.62 15.05
CA LEU A 152 14.85 -5.35 14.49
C LEU A 152 14.85 -5.46 12.97
N LEU A 153 14.17 -6.46 12.41
CA LEU A 153 14.00 -6.58 10.96
C LEU A 153 13.25 -5.37 10.37
N CYS A 154 12.15 -4.92 10.99
CA CYS A 154 11.43 -3.73 10.54
C CYS A 154 12.29 -2.47 10.62
N LEU A 155 13.08 -2.30 11.69
CA LEU A 155 14.00 -1.18 11.83
C LEU A 155 15.11 -1.21 10.78
N LEU A 156 15.67 -2.39 10.50
CA LEU A 156 16.68 -2.59 9.46
C LEU A 156 16.10 -2.32 8.06
N LEU A 157 14.89 -2.80 7.78
CA LEU A 157 14.17 -2.50 6.54
C LEU A 157 13.92 -1.00 6.39
N LEU A 158 13.48 -0.32 7.46
CA LEU A 158 13.30 1.14 7.45
C LEU A 158 14.62 1.88 7.18
N ALA A 159 15.73 1.45 7.78
CA ALA A 159 17.04 2.04 7.49
C ALA A 159 17.45 1.83 6.02
N LEU A 160 17.18 0.64 5.45
CA LEU A 160 17.41 0.35 4.04
C LEU A 160 16.45 1.08 3.09
N SER A 161 15.32 1.61 3.59
CA SER A 161 14.37 2.32 2.74
C SER A 161 14.93 3.59 2.13
N PHE A 162 15.83 4.27 2.84
CA PHE A 162 16.46 5.49 2.37
C PHE A 162 17.34 5.28 1.13
N PRO A 163 18.35 4.38 1.14
CA PRO A 163 19.18 4.22 -0.04
C PRO A 163 18.39 3.68 -1.24
N LEU A 164 17.40 2.83 -0.99
CA LEU A 164 16.55 2.26 -2.02
C LEU A 164 15.56 3.29 -2.60
N PHE A 165 15.12 4.27 -1.81
CA PHE A 165 14.32 5.39 -2.29
C PHE A 165 15.07 6.22 -3.33
N ILE A 166 16.37 6.45 -3.13
CA ILE A 166 17.23 7.21 -4.05
C ILE A 166 17.41 6.45 -5.35
N ILE A 167 17.78 5.16 -5.28
CA ILE A 167 17.88 4.28 -6.46
C ILE A 167 16.56 4.22 -7.23
N SER A 168 15.43 4.11 -6.51
CA SER A 168 14.11 4.13 -7.11
C SER A 168 13.74 5.49 -7.73
N THR A 169 14.32 6.58 -7.24
CA THR A 169 14.06 7.94 -7.75
C THR A 169 14.84 8.21 -9.02
N THR A 170 16.13 7.86 -9.04
CA THR A 170 17.01 7.99 -10.20
C THR A 170 16.57 7.08 -11.34
N SER A 171 16.19 5.83 -11.04
CA SER A 171 15.59 4.90 -12.02
C SER A 171 14.39 5.52 -12.73
N ARG A 172 13.49 6.17 -11.97
CA ARG A 172 12.30 6.84 -12.52
C ARG A 172 12.67 8.06 -13.37
N GLN A 173 13.65 8.86 -12.94
CA GLN A 173 14.13 10.02 -13.70
C GLN A 173 14.76 9.60 -15.02
N LEU A 174 15.63 8.59 -15.00
CA LEU A 174 16.21 8.04 -16.21
C LEU A 174 15.14 7.54 -17.16
N LYS A 175 14.17 6.75 -16.68
CA LYS A 175 13.03 6.28 -17.50
C LYS A 175 12.23 7.40 -18.15
N SER A 176 12.19 8.60 -17.55
CA SER A 176 11.52 9.77 -18.16
C SER A 176 12.38 10.55 -19.16
N VAL A 177 13.71 10.38 -19.11
CA VAL A 177 14.67 11.14 -19.93
C VAL A 177 15.20 10.32 -21.11
N THR A 178 15.46 9.02 -20.91
CA THR A 178 15.84 8.14 -22.02
C THR A 178 14.61 7.81 -22.86
N SER A 179 14.64 8.26 -24.11
CA SER A 179 13.75 7.75 -25.15
C SER A 179 13.89 6.23 -25.25
N ASP A 180 12.79 5.55 -25.57
CA ASP A 180 12.46 4.11 -25.46
C ASP A 180 13.42 3.07 -26.11
N THR A 181 14.64 3.44 -26.47
CA THR A 181 15.62 2.65 -27.27
C THR A 181 16.88 2.20 -26.50
N THR A 182 17.14 2.69 -25.28
CA THR A 182 18.33 2.26 -24.52
C THR A 182 18.17 0.84 -23.97
N ASN A 183 19.23 0.03 -24.06
CA ASN A 183 19.27 -1.33 -23.51
C ASN A 183 19.02 -1.32 -21.98
N LEU A 184 18.28 -2.30 -21.46
CA LEU A 184 17.98 -2.40 -20.01
C LEU A 184 19.24 -2.42 -19.14
N GLU A 185 20.30 -3.03 -19.65
CA GLU A 185 21.62 -3.08 -19.00
C GLU A 185 22.23 -1.69 -18.86
N GLU A 186 22.18 -0.89 -19.93
CA GLU A 186 22.71 0.48 -19.95
C GLU A 186 21.92 1.39 -18.99
N GLN A 187 20.59 1.25 -18.97
CA GLN A 187 19.74 1.95 -18.01
C GLN A 187 20.07 1.58 -16.56
N PHE A 188 20.37 0.32 -16.29
CA PHE A 188 20.74 -0.15 -14.95
C PHE A 188 22.10 0.41 -14.50
N ILE A 189 23.11 0.37 -15.38
CA ILE A 189 24.45 0.92 -15.10
C ILE A 189 24.34 2.43 -14.83
N GLN A 190 23.65 3.18 -15.69
CA GLN A 190 23.42 4.61 -15.50
C GLN A 190 22.65 4.91 -14.20
N THR A 191 21.68 4.07 -13.83
CA THR A 191 20.94 4.21 -12.57
C THR A 191 21.88 4.09 -11.39
N ILE A 192 22.78 3.09 -11.38
CA ILE A 192 23.75 2.91 -10.30
C ILE A 192 24.70 4.10 -10.23
N GLU A 193 25.23 4.55 -11.37
CA GLU A 193 26.19 5.65 -11.44
C GLU A 193 25.58 6.96 -10.94
N LEU A 194 24.38 7.32 -11.42
CA LEU A 194 23.66 8.53 -11.00
C LEU A 194 23.17 8.46 -9.56
N SER A 195 22.78 7.27 -9.08
CA SER A 195 22.47 7.10 -7.66
C SER A 195 23.71 7.31 -6.81
N GLY A 196 24.83 6.69 -7.19
CA GLY A 196 26.12 6.82 -6.50
C GLY A 196 26.62 8.26 -6.47
N SER A 197 26.48 8.99 -7.57
CA SER A 197 26.84 10.42 -7.63
C SER A 197 25.89 11.28 -6.79
N ALA A 198 24.59 10.96 -6.76
CA ALA A 198 23.63 11.65 -5.88
C ALA A 198 23.98 11.46 -4.40
N PHE A 199 24.38 10.24 -3.97
CA PHE A 199 24.83 10.01 -2.59
C PHE A 199 26.11 10.77 -2.23
N ARG A 200 27.00 11.01 -3.21
CA ARG A 200 28.30 11.67 -2.97
C ARG A 200 28.21 13.19 -3.05
N SER A 201 27.34 13.72 -3.90
CA SER A 201 27.28 15.16 -4.22
C SER A 201 26.19 15.91 -3.45
N GLN A 202 25.14 15.23 -2.99
CA GLN A 202 24.04 15.88 -2.28
C GLN A 202 24.28 15.88 -0.77
N SER A 203 24.09 17.04 -0.14
CA SER A 203 24.01 17.12 1.31
C SER A 203 22.88 16.22 1.84
N LEU A 204 23.05 15.66 3.05
CA LEU A 204 21.98 14.90 3.70
C LEU A 204 20.65 15.68 3.73
N VAL A 205 20.71 17.01 3.87
CA VAL A 205 19.55 17.90 3.83
C VAL A 205 18.81 17.82 2.50
N SER A 206 19.50 17.93 1.36
CA SER A 206 18.87 17.83 0.03
C SER A 206 18.23 16.47 -0.22
N ILE A 207 18.81 15.40 0.32
CA ILE A 207 18.27 14.04 0.15
C ILE A 207 17.06 13.81 1.08
N LEU A 208 17.09 14.36 2.29
CA LEU A 208 16.05 14.19 3.31
C LEU A 208 14.87 15.16 3.12
N ALA A 209 15.09 16.34 2.56
CA ALA A 209 14.07 17.39 2.43
C ALA A 209 12.78 16.91 1.75
N PRO A 210 12.81 16.16 0.62
CA PRO A 210 11.58 15.64 0.01
C PRO A 210 10.83 14.62 0.88
N SER A 211 11.53 13.93 1.78
CA SER A 211 10.90 12.98 2.71
C SER A 211 10.28 13.71 3.90
N PHE A 212 10.95 14.73 4.43
CA PHE A 212 10.43 15.56 5.52
C PHE A 212 9.31 16.50 5.08
N SER A 213 9.34 17.03 3.85
CA SER A 213 8.22 17.83 3.32
C SER A 213 6.92 17.02 3.23
N ARG A 214 7.02 15.70 3.09
CA ARG A 214 5.87 14.77 3.16
C ARG A 214 5.53 14.33 4.58
N ALA A 215 6.47 14.46 5.53
CA ALA A 215 6.23 14.20 6.95
C ALA A 215 5.47 15.36 7.63
N SER A 216 5.40 16.53 7.00
CA SER A 216 4.58 17.70 7.39
C SER A 216 3.07 17.51 7.18
N PHE A 217 2.53 16.30 7.32
CA PHE A 217 1.12 16.00 7.05
C PHE A 217 0.12 16.80 7.89
N LEU A 218 0.53 17.23 9.11
CA LEU A 218 -0.29 18.11 9.95
C LEU A 218 -0.35 19.54 9.42
N ASP A 219 0.72 20.01 8.77
CA ASP A 219 0.78 21.35 8.21
C ASP A 219 -0.25 21.49 7.08
N THR A 220 -0.40 20.44 6.25
CA THR A 220 -1.41 20.42 5.19
C THR A 220 -2.83 20.39 5.75
N SER A 221 -3.09 19.65 6.84
CA SER A 221 -4.40 19.70 7.51
C SER A 221 -4.72 21.10 8.02
N LEU A 222 -3.74 21.76 8.65
CA LEU A 222 -3.91 23.12 9.18
C LEU A 222 -4.15 24.13 8.05
N ASP A 223 -3.43 23.99 6.93
CA ASP A 223 -3.64 24.84 5.76
C ASP A 223 -5.03 24.65 5.15
N LEU A 224 -5.48 23.40 4.98
CA LEU A 224 -6.83 23.08 4.50
C LEU A 224 -7.92 23.65 5.43
N ILE A 225 -7.73 23.56 6.74
CA ILE A 225 -8.67 24.11 7.73
C ILE A 225 -8.69 25.64 7.65
N LYS A 226 -7.52 26.28 7.65
CA LYS A 226 -7.37 27.74 7.62
C LYS A 226 -7.95 28.34 6.34
N ASN A 227 -7.71 27.71 5.19
CA ASN A 227 -8.09 28.20 3.87
C ASN A 227 -9.29 27.44 3.28
N CYS A 228 -10.14 26.84 4.14
CA CYS A 228 -11.17 25.89 3.73
C CYS A 228 -12.08 26.39 2.59
N ASN A 229 -12.44 27.68 2.59
CA ASN A 229 -13.31 28.25 1.54
C ASN A 229 -12.69 28.20 0.15
N ASN A 230 -11.38 28.38 0.02
CA ASN A 230 -10.68 28.27 -1.27
C ASN A 230 -10.63 26.80 -1.71
N TYR A 231 -10.32 25.91 -0.77
CA TYR A 231 -10.23 24.46 -1.02
C TYR A 231 -11.55 23.78 -1.36
N ARG A 232 -12.70 24.34 -0.94
CA ARG A 232 -14.04 23.82 -1.28
C ARG A 232 -14.32 23.77 -2.78
N GLN A 233 -13.65 24.56 -3.60
CA GLN A 233 -13.83 24.52 -5.06
C GLN A 233 -13.46 23.13 -5.63
N ILE A 234 -12.58 22.41 -4.94
CA ILE A 234 -12.06 21.09 -5.33
C ILE A 234 -12.52 20.02 -4.34
N ILE A 235 -12.47 20.30 -3.04
CA ILE A 235 -12.89 19.39 -1.98
C ILE A 235 -14.39 19.58 -1.73
N ASN A 236 -15.19 19.00 -2.62
CA ASN A 236 -16.65 18.98 -2.51
C ASN A 236 -17.25 17.73 -3.16
N PRO A 237 -18.49 17.35 -2.82
CA PRO A 237 -19.10 16.12 -3.34
C PRO A 237 -19.22 16.07 -4.87
N ILE A 238 -19.46 17.22 -5.52
CA ILE A 238 -19.63 17.29 -6.98
C ILE A 238 -18.29 16.98 -7.66
N PHE A 239 -17.21 17.63 -7.23
CA PHE A 239 -15.88 17.38 -7.78
C PHE A 239 -15.45 15.94 -7.55
N TYR A 240 -15.63 15.40 -6.34
CA TYR A 240 -15.30 14.01 -6.04
C TYR A 240 -16.09 13.03 -6.90
N SER A 241 -17.39 13.26 -7.13
CA SER A 241 -18.19 12.37 -7.97
C SER A 241 -17.66 12.30 -9.41
N LYS A 242 -17.34 13.44 -10.02
CA LYS A 242 -16.73 13.52 -11.36
C LYS A 242 -15.37 12.84 -11.39
N SER A 243 -14.53 13.12 -10.39
CA SER A 243 -13.19 12.56 -10.31
C SER A 243 -13.20 11.03 -10.13
N ILE A 244 -14.12 10.49 -9.32
CA ILE A 244 -14.28 9.04 -9.15
C ILE A 244 -14.70 8.38 -10.47
N ILE A 245 -15.61 8.98 -11.22
CA ILE A 245 -16.04 8.44 -12.51
C ILE A 245 -14.83 8.35 -13.45
N ASP A 246 -14.13 9.47 -13.68
CA ASP A 246 -13.02 9.52 -14.64
C ASP A 246 -11.78 8.72 -14.18
N ASN A 247 -11.45 8.71 -12.89
CA ASN A 247 -10.18 8.16 -12.39
C ASN A 247 -10.30 6.77 -11.75
N ALA A 248 -11.49 6.36 -11.28
CA ALA A 248 -11.68 5.05 -10.64
C ALA A 248 -12.52 4.09 -11.49
N LEU A 249 -13.59 4.59 -12.13
CA LEU A 249 -14.52 3.73 -12.89
C LEU A 249 -14.12 3.61 -14.36
N THR A 250 -13.64 4.69 -14.98
CA THR A 250 -13.21 4.68 -16.39
C THR A 250 -11.77 5.15 -16.59
N PRO A 251 -10.78 4.61 -15.84
CA PRO A 251 -9.42 5.13 -15.82
C PRO A 251 -8.78 5.13 -17.21
N GLY A 252 -8.76 6.31 -17.84
CA GLY A 252 -8.22 6.56 -19.18
C GLY A 252 -9.00 5.93 -20.34
N ALA A 253 -10.12 5.24 -20.08
CA ALA A 253 -10.92 4.63 -21.14
C ALA A 253 -11.84 5.66 -21.82
N VAL A 254 -12.51 6.48 -20.99
CA VAL A 254 -13.36 7.60 -21.41
C VAL A 254 -13.26 8.65 -20.31
N ASP A 255 -12.85 9.86 -20.70
CA ASP A 255 -12.83 11.02 -19.82
C ASP A 255 -14.18 11.73 -19.96
N PHE A 256 -15.16 11.41 -19.10
CA PHE A 256 -16.52 11.97 -19.18
C PHE A 256 -16.56 13.42 -18.73
N PHE A 257 -15.79 13.77 -17.71
CA PHE A 257 -15.78 15.10 -17.11
C PHE A 257 -14.42 15.80 -17.17
N ASP A 258 -13.40 15.15 -17.73
CA ASP A 258 -12.00 15.61 -17.75
C ASP A 258 -11.50 16.08 -16.38
N THR A 259 -11.98 15.43 -15.31
CA THR A 259 -11.74 15.86 -13.93
C THR A 259 -10.60 15.03 -13.32
N PRO A 260 -9.48 15.65 -12.92
CA PRO A 260 -8.40 14.92 -12.27
C PRO A 260 -8.71 14.61 -10.80
N LYS A 261 -7.85 13.81 -10.18
CA LYS A 261 -7.91 13.56 -8.74
C LYS A 261 -7.74 14.85 -7.94
N ALA A 262 -8.43 14.99 -6.83
CA ALA A 262 -8.42 16.18 -5.98
C ALA A 262 -7.00 16.57 -5.57
N ALA A 263 -6.15 15.62 -5.16
CA ALA A 263 -4.74 15.89 -4.83
C ALA A 263 -3.91 16.49 -5.96
N ASN A 264 -4.28 16.22 -7.22
CA ASN A 264 -3.60 16.79 -8.38
C ASN A 264 -4.21 18.14 -8.75
N ALA A 265 -5.49 18.35 -8.42
CA ALA A 265 -6.20 19.58 -8.70
C ALA A 265 -5.83 20.70 -7.71
N LEU A 266 -5.35 20.39 -6.50
CA LEU A 266 -5.02 21.43 -5.51
C LEU A 266 -4.02 22.48 -6.03
N ILE A 267 -3.22 22.14 -7.04
CA ILE A 267 -2.30 23.07 -7.70
C ILE A 267 -2.96 24.30 -8.31
N SER A 268 -4.26 24.31 -8.66
CA SER A 268 -4.89 25.57 -9.11
C SER A 268 -4.98 26.61 -8.00
N ILE A 269 -5.08 26.17 -6.75
CA ILE A 269 -5.35 27.06 -5.62
C ILE A 269 -4.11 27.89 -5.27
N TYR A 270 -2.92 27.29 -5.33
CA TYR A 270 -1.65 27.98 -5.04
C TYR A 270 -0.77 28.23 -6.27
N GLY A 271 -1.06 27.58 -7.40
CA GLY A 271 -0.28 27.67 -8.64
C GLY A 271 -0.87 28.57 -9.72
N ASN A 272 -1.99 29.25 -9.46
CA ASN A 272 -2.69 30.14 -10.41
C ASN A 272 -3.03 29.47 -11.77
N ILE A 273 -3.36 28.18 -11.75
CA ILE A 273 -3.78 27.44 -12.96
C ILE A 273 -5.31 27.48 -13.06
N SER A 274 -5.85 28.21 -14.04
CA SER A 274 -7.30 28.45 -14.15
C SER A 274 -8.11 27.27 -14.69
N ASN A 275 -7.51 26.41 -15.52
CA ASN A 275 -8.17 25.25 -16.13
C ASN A 275 -7.42 23.95 -15.81
N ILE A 276 -7.92 23.23 -14.80
CA ILE A 276 -7.37 21.93 -14.45
C ILE A 276 -8.13 20.84 -15.21
N SER A 277 -7.38 20.09 -16.01
CA SER A 277 -7.84 18.91 -16.75
C SER A 277 -6.95 17.72 -16.41
N LEU A 278 -7.36 16.53 -16.83
CA LEU A 278 -6.49 15.36 -16.81
C LEU A 278 -5.24 15.58 -17.66
N ARG A 279 -5.31 16.40 -18.71
CA ARG A 279 -4.17 16.75 -19.54
C ARG A 279 -3.20 17.72 -18.86
N SER A 280 -3.69 18.76 -18.18
CA SER A 280 -2.80 19.73 -17.52
C SER A 280 -2.06 19.10 -16.33
N THR A 281 -2.71 18.20 -15.60
CA THR A 281 -2.08 17.45 -14.49
C THR A 281 -1.04 16.43 -14.95
N ARG A 282 -1.06 15.98 -16.22
CA ARG A 282 0.03 15.14 -16.78
C ARG A 282 1.30 15.93 -17.06
N ILE A 283 1.18 17.23 -17.34
CA ILE A 283 2.31 18.13 -17.64
C ILE A 283 2.94 18.63 -16.34
N SER A 284 2.12 18.97 -15.36
CA SER A 284 2.55 19.48 -14.05
C SER A 284 2.07 18.57 -12.93
N TYR A 285 2.60 17.34 -12.89
CA TYR A 285 2.19 16.35 -11.90
C TYR A 285 2.56 16.81 -10.48
N GLN A 286 1.54 16.98 -9.66
CA GLN A 286 1.65 17.17 -8.21
C GLN A 286 0.61 16.29 -7.52
N SER A 287 0.89 15.89 -6.29
CA SER A 287 -0.05 15.12 -5.46
C SER A 287 0.11 15.53 -4.01
N ASP A 288 -0.86 16.31 -3.53
CA ASP A 288 -0.88 16.80 -2.15
C ASP A 288 -1.62 15.84 -1.22
N GLN A 289 -1.05 15.63 -0.04
CA GLN A 289 -1.63 14.74 0.96
C GLN A 289 -2.65 15.52 1.80
N MET A 290 -3.94 15.17 1.70
CA MET A 290 -5.01 15.92 2.37
C MET A 290 -5.38 15.36 3.75
N ASN A 291 -5.31 14.02 3.91
CA ASN A 291 -5.74 13.25 5.07
C ASN A 291 -7.18 13.50 5.58
N ILE A 292 -7.68 12.61 6.44
CA ILE A 292 -9.04 12.70 6.96
C ILE A 292 -9.34 14.03 7.67
N TYR A 293 -8.38 14.60 8.40
CA TYR A 293 -8.63 15.75 9.27
C TYR A 293 -8.88 17.03 8.48
N GLY A 294 -8.01 17.33 7.50
CA GLY A 294 -8.18 18.51 6.65
C GLY A 294 -9.31 18.31 5.64
N GLU A 295 -9.30 17.17 4.95
CA GLU A 295 -10.27 16.86 3.89
C GLU A 295 -11.71 16.85 4.41
N PHE A 296 -11.99 16.17 5.53
CA PHE A 296 -13.35 16.08 6.04
C PHE A 296 -13.81 17.42 6.61
N PHE A 297 -12.91 18.21 7.20
CA PHE A 297 -13.25 19.55 7.67
C PHE A 297 -13.72 20.43 6.50
N VAL A 298 -13.04 20.39 5.35
CA VAL A 298 -13.46 21.14 4.17
C VAL A 298 -14.76 20.58 3.57
N LEU A 299 -14.84 19.25 3.40
CA LEU A 299 -15.97 18.56 2.79
C LEU A 299 -17.28 18.71 3.57
N PHE A 300 -17.21 18.61 4.89
CA PHE A 300 -18.35 18.70 5.81
C PHE A 300 -18.45 20.06 6.49
N TYR A 301 -18.09 21.15 5.80
CA TYR A 301 -18.38 22.51 6.28
C TYR A 301 -17.89 22.84 7.70
N GLY A 302 -16.67 22.43 8.04
CA GLY A 302 -16.00 22.70 9.29
C GLY A 302 -16.38 21.69 10.36
N TRP A 303 -16.97 22.15 11.46
CA TRP A 303 -17.29 21.32 12.62
C TRP A 303 -18.37 20.25 12.35
N PHE A 304 -19.15 20.35 11.26
CA PHE A 304 -20.04 19.26 10.85
C PHE A 304 -19.28 18.03 10.32
N SER A 305 -17.94 18.06 10.29
CA SER A 305 -17.09 16.86 10.12
C SER A 305 -17.09 15.93 11.34
N MET A 306 -17.48 16.41 12.52
CA MET A 306 -17.45 15.61 13.76
C MET A 306 -18.29 14.31 13.68
N PRO A 307 -19.53 14.32 13.15
CA PRO A 307 -20.26 13.07 12.86
C PRO A 307 -19.50 12.12 11.94
N ALA A 308 -18.80 12.62 10.92
CA ALA A 308 -18.02 11.78 10.01
C ALA A 308 -16.82 11.12 10.72
N PHE A 309 -16.11 11.86 11.59
CA PHE A 309 -15.05 11.29 12.44
C PHE A 309 -15.58 10.25 13.42
N PHE A 310 -16.75 10.51 14.01
CA PHE A 310 -17.41 9.57 14.91
C PHE A 310 -17.77 8.27 14.18
N LEU A 311 -18.42 8.37 13.01
CA LEU A 311 -18.76 7.21 12.19
C LEU A 311 -17.51 6.44 11.75
N PHE A 312 -16.48 7.14 11.28
CA PHE A 312 -15.21 6.52 10.88
C PHE A 312 -14.59 5.73 12.05
N THR A 313 -14.53 6.33 13.23
CA THR A 313 -13.99 5.70 14.43
C THR A 313 -14.86 4.53 14.89
N TYR A 314 -16.18 4.68 14.86
CA TYR A 314 -17.13 3.63 15.19
C TYR A 314 -16.96 2.41 14.27
N PHE A 315 -16.90 2.60 12.95
CA PHE A 315 -16.70 1.49 12.02
C PHE A 315 -15.32 0.84 12.18
N PHE A 316 -14.27 1.64 12.39
CA PHE A 316 -12.94 1.12 12.71
C PHE A 316 -12.98 0.25 13.97
N GLN A 317 -13.62 0.74 15.03
CA GLN A 317 -13.78 0.03 16.29
C GLN A 317 -14.55 -1.28 16.12
N VAL A 318 -15.69 -1.25 15.42
CA VAL A 318 -16.51 -2.44 15.15
C VAL A 318 -15.69 -3.48 14.41
N ILE A 319 -15.00 -3.12 13.33
CA ILE A 319 -14.19 -4.05 12.55
C ILE A 319 -13.01 -4.56 13.38
N PHE A 320 -12.32 -3.69 14.10
CA PHE A 320 -11.18 -4.06 14.95
C PHE A 320 -11.57 -5.03 16.07
N PHE A 321 -12.56 -4.69 16.91
CA PHE A 321 -12.97 -5.55 18.02
C PHE A 321 -13.64 -6.83 17.56
N HIS A 322 -14.43 -6.79 16.48
CA HIS A 322 -14.96 -8.00 15.88
C HIS A 322 -13.84 -8.98 15.52
N ASN A 323 -12.73 -8.49 14.96
CA ASN A 323 -11.58 -9.33 14.58
C ASN A 323 -10.83 -9.87 15.80
N LEU A 324 -10.71 -9.07 16.87
CA LEU A 324 -10.04 -9.47 18.10
C LEU A 324 -10.77 -10.59 18.84
N ASN A 325 -12.10 -10.57 18.85
CA ASN A 325 -12.91 -11.50 19.64
C ASN A 325 -13.21 -12.83 18.93
N ARG A 326 -12.65 -13.08 17.76
CA ARG A 326 -12.88 -14.34 17.02
C ARG A 326 -12.27 -15.53 17.76
N GLU A 327 -12.91 -16.70 17.76
CA GLU A 327 -12.32 -17.88 18.43
C GLU A 327 -11.39 -18.70 17.51
N LYS A 328 -11.64 -18.68 16.19
CA LYS A 328 -10.96 -19.54 15.21
C LYS A 328 -10.30 -18.73 14.09
N PHE A 329 -9.11 -19.16 13.68
CA PHE A 329 -8.41 -18.61 12.53
C PHE A 329 -9.08 -19.03 11.21
N ASP A 330 -9.37 -18.06 10.34
CA ASP A 330 -9.75 -18.30 8.94
C ASP A 330 -8.87 -17.41 8.06
N TYR A 331 -8.05 -18.04 7.23
CA TYR A 331 -7.13 -17.36 6.32
C TYR A 331 -7.84 -16.31 5.45
N GLY A 332 -8.95 -16.69 4.80
CA GLY A 332 -9.61 -15.79 3.85
C GLY A 332 -10.24 -14.60 4.55
N ARG A 333 -10.76 -14.79 5.76
CA ARG A 333 -11.27 -13.68 6.55
C ARG A 333 -10.14 -12.79 7.08
N SER A 334 -9.02 -13.36 7.54
CA SER A 334 -7.86 -12.57 7.99
C SER A 334 -7.30 -11.67 6.87
N VAL A 335 -7.28 -12.15 5.63
CA VAL A 335 -6.90 -11.32 4.47
C VAL A 335 -7.89 -10.16 4.27
N LEU A 336 -9.21 -10.40 4.36
CA LEU A 336 -10.21 -9.33 4.28
C LEU A 336 -10.11 -8.35 5.43
N ASP A 337 -9.80 -8.83 6.63
CA ASP A 337 -9.63 -8.00 7.81
C ASP A 337 -8.42 -7.06 7.63
N ILE A 338 -7.31 -7.55 7.07
CA ILE A 338 -6.14 -6.72 6.70
C ILE A 338 -6.49 -5.72 5.61
N PHE A 339 -7.26 -6.13 4.60
CA PHE A 339 -7.74 -5.23 3.56
C PHE A 339 -8.50 -4.05 4.19
N TRP A 340 -9.48 -4.32 5.06
CA TRP A 340 -10.25 -3.25 5.72
C TRP A 340 -9.37 -2.37 6.60
N MET A 341 -8.46 -2.96 7.38
CA MET A 341 -7.50 -2.18 8.18
C MET A 341 -6.61 -1.29 7.30
N ASN A 342 -6.23 -1.76 6.13
CA ASN A 342 -5.46 -0.98 5.16
C ASN A 342 -6.30 0.18 4.61
N VAL A 343 -7.59 -0.01 4.34
CA VAL A 343 -8.50 1.07 3.92
C VAL A 343 -8.58 2.15 5.01
N PHE A 344 -8.81 1.79 6.27
CA PHE A 344 -8.81 2.76 7.38
C PHE A 344 -7.48 3.49 7.51
N PHE A 345 -6.37 2.76 7.39
CA PHE A 345 -5.05 3.38 7.44
C PHE A 345 -4.82 4.35 6.27
N SER A 346 -5.21 3.99 5.05
CA SER A 346 -5.11 4.85 3.87
C SER A 346 -5.93 6.14 4.02
N VAL A 347 -7.09 6.10 4.69
CA VAL A 347 -7.88 7.31 5.00
C VAL A 347 -7.10 8.28 5.88
N LEU A 348 -6.30 7.79 6.84
CA LEU A 348 -5.47 8.63 7.70
C LEU A 348 -4.31 9.30 6.95
N ILE A 349 -3.82 8.70 5.86
CA ILE A 349 -2.66 9.20 5.09
C ILE A 349 -3.02 9.53 3.63
N SER A 350 -4.28 9.90 3.42
CA SER A 350 -4.93 10.02 2.11
C SER A 350 -4.41 11.13 1.20
N PHE A 351 -4.46 10.88 -0.11
CA PHE A 351 -4.36 11.87 -1.21
C PHE A 351 -5.75 12.23 -1.78
N GLY A 352 -6.82 11.97 -1.05
CA GLY A 352 -8.19 12.26 -1.45
C GLY A 352 -9.13 11.05 -1.33
N ILE A 353 -10.40 11.31 -1.02
CA ILE A 353 -11.47 10.30 -0.96
C ILE A 353 -11.66 9.62 -2.32
N ASP A 354 -11.57 10.37 -3.42
CA ASP A 354 -11.58 9.83 -4.79
C ASP A 354 -10.46 8.80 -5.01
N TRP A 355 -9.26 9.11 -4.54
CA TRP A 355 -8.11 8.22 -4.61
C TRP A 355 -8.37 6.93 -3.80
N ILE A 356 -8.84 7.08 -2.56
CA ILE A 356 -9.14 5.93 -1.70
C ILE A 356 -10.24 5.07 -2.28
N ILE A 357 -11.33 5.67 -2.78
CA ILE A 357 -12.45 4.92 -3.34
C ILE A 357 -11.98 4.08 -4.53
N GLY A 358 -11.20 4.67 -5.44
CA GLY A 358 -10.62 3.93 -6.56
C GLY A 358 -9.74 2.77 -6.12
N GLU A 359 -8.78 3.03 -5.21
CA GLU A 359 -7.91 1.98 -4.68
C GLU A 359 -8.67 0.90 -3.90
N THR A 360 -9.72 1.28 -3.19
CA THR A 360 -10.54 0.39 -2.37
C THR A 360 -11.38 -0.54 -3.24
N ILE A 361 -12.06 -0.01 -4.26
CA ILE A 361 -12.85 -0.80 -5.22
C ILE A 361 -11.94 -1.82 -5.92
N GLN A 362 -10.86 -1.34 -6.51
CA GLN A 362 -9.86 -2.18 -7.17
C GLN A 362 -9.32 -3.25 -6.23
N SER A 363 -8.86 -2.85 -5.04
CA SER A 363 -8.23 -3.78 -4.10
C SER A 363 -9.22 -4.79 -3.53
N TYR A 364 -10.50 -4.40 -3.39
CA TYR A 364 -11.56 -5.30 -2.94
C TYR A 364 -11.86 -6.38 -3.97
N ILE A 365 -12.06 -5.98 -5.24
CA ILE A 365 -12.30 -6.91 -6.36
C ILE A 365 -11.15 -7.92 -6.44
N THR A 366 -9.92 -7.44 -6.44
CA THR A 366 -8.72 -8.28 -6.53
C THR A 366 -8.58 -9.20 -5.34
N THR A 367 -8.78 -8.70 -4.12
CA THR A 367 -8.75 -9.54 -2.92
C THR A 367 -9.78 -10.66 -3.00
N ARG A 368 -11.01 -10.36 -3.43
CA ARG A 368 -12.08 -11.36 -3.58
C ARG A 368 -11.76 -12.38 -4.67
N MET A 369 -11.28 -11.95 -5.83
CA MET A 369 -10.87 -12.84 -6.92
C MET A 369 -9.74 -13.78 -6.48
N MET A 370 -8.70 -13.25 -5.85
CA MET A 370 -7.57 -14.04 -5.35
C MET A 370 -8.02 -15.05 -4.29
N LEU A 371 -8.89 -14.63 -3.35
CA LEU A 371 -9.46 -15.53 -2.35
C LEU A 371 -10.34 -16.62 -2.96
N PHE A 372 -11.06 -16.31 -4.04
CA PHE A 372 -11.82 -17.29 -4.80
C PHE A 372 -10.88 -18.36 -5.37
N PHE A 373 -9.80 -17.97 -6.08
CA PHE A 373 -8.81 -18.90 -6.64
C PHE A 373 -8.08 -19.74 -5.57
N ILE A 374 -7.79 -19.14 -4.41
CA ILE A 374 -7.10 -19.85 -3.31
C ILE A 374 -8.03 -20.87 -2.63
N LYS A 375 -9.34 -20.56 -2.54
CA LYS A 375 -10.34 -21.44 -1.89
C LYS A 375 -10.87 -22.51 -2.85
N THR A 376 -10.89 -22.29 -4.16
CA THR A 376 -11.25 -23.33 -5.11
C THR A 376 -10.20 -24.44 -5.03
N ARG A 377 -10.66 -25.66 -4.67
CA ARG A 377 -9.89 -26.88 -4.92
C ARG A 377 -9.75 -27.01 -6.43
N ILE A 378 -8.71 -26.43 -7.01
CA ILE A 378 -8.27 -26.86 -8.33
C ILE A 378 -7.74 -28.28 -8.10
N ARG A 379 -8.59 -29.28 -8.35
CA ARG A 379 -8.15 -30.64 -8.64
C ARG A 379 -7.44 -30.51 -9.98
N LEU A 380 -6.11 -30.33 -9.94
CA LEU A 380 -5.25 -30.59 -11.08
C LEU A 380 -5.16 -32.09 -11.29
#